data_AF-A0A9E0KVU5-F1
#
_entry.id   AF-A0A9E0KVU5-F1
#
_cell.length_a   1.000
_cell.length_b   1.000
_cell.length_c   1.000
_cell.angle_alpha   90.00
_cell.angle_beta   90.00
_cell.angle_gamma   90.00
#
_symmetry.space_group_name_H-M   'P 1'
#
loop_
_entity.id
_entity.type
_entity.pdbx_description
1 polymer ?
#
loop_
_entity_poly.entity_id
_entity_poly.type
_entity_poly.pdbx_seq_one_letter_code
_entity_poly.pdbx_strand_id
1 'polypeptide(L)' 'MSKDALQKSDDSVQLVTFGCRLNSYESEVMKSHATTAGLENTIIINTCAVTAEAERQARQSIRKM' A
#
# COMPACT_ATOMS: atom_id res chain seq x y z
N MET A 1 -21.99 24.19 14.33
CA MET A 1 -22.32 23.35 13.16
C MET A 1 -21.13 23.42 12.24
N SER A 2 -20.28 22.43 12.01
CA SER A 2 -20.25 21.01 12.40
C SER A 2 -18.78 20.55 12.35
N LYS A 3 -18.42 19.57 13.18
CA LYS A 3 -17.04 19.17 13.53
C LYS A 3 -16.43 18.09 12.61
N ASP A 4 -16.99 17.80 11.44
CA ASP A 4 -16.81 16.47 10.81
C ASP A 4 -16.20 16.48 9.40
N ALA A 5 -15.02 17.08 9.20
CA ALA A 5 -14.29 16.89 7.94
C ALA A 5 -12.78 16.80 8.13
N LEU A 6 -12.34 15.55 8.32
CA LEU A 6 -11.12 14.97 7.74
C LEU A 6 -9.83 15.12 8.54
N GLN A 7 -9.89 14.67 9.79
CA GLN A 7 -8.79 13.87 10.35
C GLN A 7 -9.17 12.39 10.16
N LYS A 8 -9.22 11.94 8.90
CA LYS A 8 -9.41 10.51 8.59
C LYS A 8 -8.08 9.84 8.90
N SER A 9 -8.06 8.95 9.89
CA SER A 9 -6.87 8.20 10.28
C SER A 9 -6.17 7.62 9.04
N ASP A 10 -4.84 7.65 9.02
CA ASP A 10 -3.94 7.12 7.98
C ASP A 10 -4.00 5.57 7.88
N ASP A 11 -5.16 4.99 8.22
CA ASP A 11 -5.44 3.56 8.38
C ASP A 11 -6.35 3.03 7.24
N SER A 12 -6.75 3.88 6.30
CA SER A 12 -7.68 3.48 5.22
C SER A 12 -7.03 2.57 4.17
N VAL A 13 -5.74 2.80 3.86
CA VAL A 13 -4.99 2.04 2.87
C VAL A 13 -3.58 1.76 3.38
N GLN A 14 -3.29 0.49 3.67
CA GLN A 14 -1.96 0.04 4.06
C GLN A 14 -1.17 -0.36 2.81
N LEU A 15 0.04 0.17 2.67
CA LEU A 15 0.93 -0.18 1.56
C LEU A 15 2.16 -0.95 2.07
N VAL A 16 2.43 -2.10 1.45
CA VAL A 16 3.63 -2.92 1.73
C VAL A 16 4.38 -3.13 0.43
N THR A 17 5.61 -2.65 0.35
CA THR A 17 6.40 -2.64 -0.89
C THR A 17 7.68 -3.45 -0.74
N PHE A 18 7.96 -4.29 -1.72
CA PHE A 18 9.22 -5.02 -1.88
C PHE A 18 9.77 -4.79 -3.29
N GLY A 19 11.08 -4.91 -3.48
CA GLY A 19 11.71 -4.75 -4.78
C GLY A 19 12.66 -3.56 -4.82
N CYS A 20 12.57 -2.74 -5.87
CA CYS A 20 13.55 -1.71 -6.17
C CYS A 20 13.00 -0.29 -5.99
N ARG A 21 13.83 0.71 -6.32
CA ARG A 21 13.47 2.14 -6.25
C ARG A 21 12.21 2.48 -7.06
N LEU A 22 12.00 1.81 -8.19
CA LEU A 22 10.82 2.03 -9.02
C LEU A 22 9.54 1.63 -8.28
N ASN A 23 9.54 0.47 -7.61
CA ASN A 23 8.38 0.02 -6.84
C ASN A 23 8.05 1.01 -5.70
N SER A 24 9.07 1.57 -5.03
CA SER A 24 8.85 2.60 -3.99
C SER A 24 8.19 3.86 -4.56
N TYR A 25 8.62 4.33 -5.73
CA TYR A 25 8.01 5.48 -6.39
C TYR A 25 6.56 5.19 -6.83
N GLU A 26 6.33 4.05 -7.47
CA GLU A 26 4.98 3.62 -7.88
C GLU A 26 4.03 3.50 -6.68
N SER A 27 4.55 3.07 -5.54
CA SER A 27 3.80 2.93 -4.29
C SER A 27 3.26 4.24 -3.75
N GLU A 28 3.98 5.36 -3.90
CA GLU A 28 3.46 6.69 -3.54
C GLU A 28 2.28 7.10 -4.43
N VAL A 29 2.39 6.82 -5.73
CA VAL A 29 1.34 7.06 -6.72
C VAL A 29 0.12 6.18 -6.43
N MET A 30 0.33 4.89 -6.11
CA MET A 30 -0.72 3.96 -5.70
C MET A 30 -1.46 4.44 -4.45
N LYS A 31 -0.75 4.95 -3.43
CA LYS A 31 -1.37 5.51 -2.22
C LYS A 31 -2.29 6.68 -2.58
N SER A 32 -1.81 7.62 -3.39
CA SER A 32 -2.61 8.77 -3.85
C SER A 32 -3.89 8.35 -4.59
N HIS A 33 -3.78 7.40 -5.52
CA HIS A 33 -4.93 6.89 -6.26
C HIS A 33 -5.91 6.13 -5.36
N ALA A 34 -5.43 5.29 -4.46
CA ALA A 34 -6.27 4.53 -3.54
C ALA A 34 -7.05 5.47 -2.60
N THR A 35 -6.40 6.50 -2.06
CA THR A 35 -7.05 7.53 -1.24
C THR A 35 -8.07 8.32 -2.06
N THR A 36 -7.74 8.73 -3.29
CA THR A 36 -8.65 9.47 -4.17
C THR A 36 -9.87 8.64 -4.56
N ALA A 37 -9.69 7.34 -4.78
CA ALA A 37 -10.77 6.40 -5.05
C ALA A 37 -11.65 6.10 -3.82
N GLY A 38 -11.27 6.61 -2.63
CA GLY A 38 -12.00 6.37 -1.39
C GLY A 38 -11.92 4.92 -0.91
N LEU A 39 -10.83 4.21 -1.24
CA LEU A 39 -10.63 2.86 -0.74
C LEU A 39 -10.45 2.89 0.79
N GLU A 40 -11.12 1.98 1.46
CA GLU A 40 -11.06 1.79 2.90
C GLU A 40 -10.75 0.32 3.21
N ASN A 41 -10.11 0.06 4.35
CA ASN A 41 -9.72 -1.28 4.80
C ASN A 41 -8.99 -2.09 3.70
N THR A 42 -8.09 -1.44 2.96
CA THR A 42 -7.42 -2.02 1.80
C THR A 42 -5.93 -2.19 2.05
N ILE A 43 -5.38 -3.35 1.70
CA ILE A 43 -3.94 -3.61 1.72
C ILE A 43 -3.44 -3.74 0.29
N ILE A 44 -2.43 -2.94 -0.07
CA ILE A 44 -1.74 -3.01 -1.37
C ILE A 44 -0.36 -3.59 -1.15
N ILE A 45 -0.06 -4.70 -1.81
CA ILE A 45 1.27 -5.33 -1.82
C ILE A 45 1.90 -5.15 -3.20
N ASN A 46 2.90 -4.27 -3.31
CA ASN A 46 3.65 -4.02 -4.54
C ASN A 46 4.99 -4.76 -4.47
N THR A 47 5.28 -5.62 -5.45
CA THR A 47 6.51 -6.43 -5.46
C THR A 47 7.12 -6.55 -6.85
N CYS A 48 8.39 -6.93 -6.90
CA CYS A 48 9.13 -7.15 -8.12
C CYS A 48 9.16 -8.65 -8.48
N ALA A 49 8.61 -9.02 -9.63
CA ALA A 49 8.55 -10.42 -10.09
C ALA A 49 9.89 -10.95 -10.61
N VAL A 50 10.87 -10.09 -10.89
CA VAL A 50 12.15 -10.52 -11.46
C VAL A 50 13.19 -10.91 -10.40
N THR A 51 12.88 -10.74 -9.10
CA THR A 51 13.76 -11.21 -8.02
C THR A 51 13.02 -12.14 -7.07
N ALA A 52 13.55 -13.36 -6.91
CA ALA A 52 12.95 -14.37 -6.03
C ALA A 52 12.88 -13.91 -4.56
N GLU A 53 13.78 -13.01 -4.13
CA GLU A 53 13.77 -12.45 -2.79
C GLU A 53 12.57 -11.54 -2.55
N ALA A 54 12.27 -10.61 -3.47
CA ALA A 54 11.14 -9.70 -3.33
C ALA A 54 9.82 -10.47 -3.34
N GLU A 55 9.69 -11.49 -4.20
CA GLU A 55 8.53 -12.37 -4.18
C GLU A 55 8.42 -13.17 -2.87
N ARG A 56 9.55 -13.68 -2.35
CA ARG A 56 9.55 -14.43 -1.09
C ARG A 56 9.09 -13.56 0.06
N GLN A 57 9.56 -12.31 0.15
CA GLN A 57 9.13 -11.35 1.16
C GLN A 57 7.65 -11.03 1.04
N ALA A 58 7.15 -10.76 -0.17
CA ALA A 58 5.73 -10.52 -0.43
C ALA A 58 4.87 -11.70 0.05
N ARG A 59 5.20 -12.94 -0.35
CA ARG A 59 4.50 -14.15 0.09
C ARG A 59 4.56 -14.37 1.61
N GLN A 60 5.65 -13.96 2.27
CA GLN A 60 5.75 -14.07 3.72
C GLN A 60 4.88 -13.04 4.44
N SER A 61 4.83 -11.80 3.94
CA SER A 61 3.95 -10.77 4.48
C SER A 61 2.48 -11.14 4.32
N ILE A 62 2.08 -11.63 3.14
CA ILE A 62 0.70 -12.11 2.88
C ILE A 62 0.28 -13.18 3.91
N ARG A 63 1.19 -14.09 4.27
CA ARG A 63 0.89 -15.18 5.22
C ARG A 63 0.81 -14.75 6.68
N LYS A 64 1.24 -13.54 7.02
CA LYS A 64 1.28 -13.01 8.40
C LYS A 64 0.17 -12.02 8.70
N MET A 65 -0.47 -11.50 7.66
CA MET A 65 -1.65 -10.63 7.73
C MET A 65 -2.89 -11.49 7.97
#